data_AF-A0AA89BY91-F1
#
_entry.id   AF-A0AA89BY91-F1
#
_cell.length_a   1.000
_cell.length_b   1.000
_cell.length_c   1.000
_cell.angle_alpha   90.00
_cell.angle_beta   90.00
_cell.angle_gamma   90.00
#
_symmetry.space_group_name_H-M   'P 1'
#
loop_
_entity.id
_entity.type
_entity.pdbx_description
1 polymer ?
#
loop_
_entity_poly.entity_id
_entity_poly.type
_entity_poly.pdbx_seq_one_letter_code
_entity_poly.pdbx_strand_id
1 'polypeptide(L)'
;MQILLKKGMNVNCQDMSGCTPLHLAARNGQRKCINKLLEYKADVNIRNNEGLTTIHWLSVNGRTELLHDLFMYVKDVDIEDAQGQTALHVACQNGHKSTVLCLLDHGADINRCNHYGWTPLHFSCSHGQHETANILLSRGSKFLTDRNGKTPLDFCVEVRAFLRPLPANVKDDDMTSVCPSIITGVKQMHVPLGTYLQSWGHRMLILLLLLLPFKVLYHHLVYSCTR
;
A
#
# COMPACT_ATOMS: atom_id res chain seq x y z
N MET A 1 -26.71 -22.03 9.85
CA MET A 1 -26.60 -21.44 8.50
C MET A 1 -27.40 -22.22 7.44
N GLN A 2 -27.05 -23.47 7.09
CA GLN A 2 -27.74 -24.20 5.99
C GLN A 2 -29.26 -24.36 6.18
N ILE A 3 -29.71 -24.65 7.40
CA ILE A 3 -31.16 -24.76 7.70
C ILE A 3 -31.88 -23.42 7.52
N LEU A 4 -31.21 -22.32 7.83
CA LEU A 4 -31.77 -20.96 7.74
C LEU A 4 -31.88 -20.50 6.27
N LEU A 5 -30.85 -20.76 5.47
CA LEU A 5 -30.86 -20.45 4.02
C LEU A 5 -31.94 -21.25 3.27
N LYS A 6 -32.16 -22.52 3.64
CA LYS A 6 -33.24 -23.34 3.07
C LYS A 6 -34.65 -22.85 3.42
N LYS A 7 -34.81 -22.07 4.49
CA LYS A 7 -36.10 -21.49 4.92
C LYS A 7 -36.44 -20.16 4.23
N GLY A 8 -35.72 -19.79 3.17
CA GLY A 8 -35.98 -18.56 2.42
C GLY A 8 -35.48 -17.28 3.11
N MET A 9 -34.52 -17.40 4.04
CA MET A 9 -33.90 -16.22 4.63
C MET A 9 -33.18 -15.39 3.57
N ASN A 10 -33.35 -14.06 3.63
CA ASN A 10 -32.59 -13.13 2.81
C ASN A 10 -31.10 -13.26 3.14
N VAL A 11 -30.32 -13.78 2.18
CA VAL A 11 -28.86 -13.98 2.31
C VAL A 11 -28.09 -12.66 2.47
N ASN A 12 -28.71 -11.56 2.05
CA ASN A 12 -28.17 -10.20 2.06
C ASN A 12 -28.72 -9.36 3.22
N CYS A 13 -29.32 -9.97 4.24
CA CYS A 13 -29.77 -9.22 5.42
C CYS A 13 -28.59 -8.49 6.06
N GLN A 14 -28.83 -7.28 6.57
CA GLN A 14 -27.82 -6.46 7.22
C GLN A 14 -28.13 -6.36 8.71
N ASP A 15 -27.10 -6.43 9.55
CA ASP A 15 -27.21 -6.10 10.97
C ASP A 15 -27.24 -4.58 11.20
N MET A 16 -27.23 -4.13 12.46
CA MET A 16 -27.25 -2.71 12.82
C MET A 16 -26.04 -1.91 12.30
N SER A 17 -24.94 -2.60 11.98
CA SER A 17 -23.73 -1.99 11.40
C SER A 17 -23.72 -2.02 9.87
N GLY A 18 -24.78 -2.53 9.24
CA GLY A 18 -24.82 -2.75 7.80
C GLY A 18 -24.07 -4.01 7.35
N CYS A 19 -23.63 -4.87 8.27
CA CYS A 19 -22.87 -6.07 7.92
C CYS A 19 -23.78 -7.20 7.45
N THR A 20 -23.44 -7.80 6.31
CA THR A 20 -24.12 -9.00 5.80
C THR A 20 -23.50 -10.27 6.40
N PRO A 21 -24.19 -11.42 6.33
CA PRO A 21 -23.58 -12.71 6.64
C PRO A 21 -22.26 -12.96 5.90
N LEU A 22 -22.12 -12.43 4.68
CA LEU A 22 -20.91 -12.57 3.88
C LEU A 22 -19.75 -11.72 4.43
N HIS A 23 -20.01 -10.50 4.91
CA HIS A 23 -19.01 -9.69 5.63
C HIS A 23 -18.48 -10.41 6.86
N LEU A 24 -19.38 -10.98 7.66
CA LEU A 24 -19.01 -11.70 8.88
C LEU A 24 -18.21 -12.98 8.56
N ALA A 25 -18.58 -13.69 7.50
CA ALA A 25 -17.85 -14.88 7.04
C ALA A 25 -16.45 -14.52 6.52
N ALA A 26 -16.32 -13.43 5.76
CA ALA A 26 -15.05 -12.92 5.25
C ALA A 26 -14.11 -12.47 6.38
N ARG A 27 -14.62 -11.67 7.33
CA ARG A 27 -13.88 -11.23 8.52
C ARG A 27 -13.31 -12.40 9.32
N ASN A 28 -14.09 -13.47 9.47
CA ASN A 28 -13.68 -14.67 10.22
C ASN A 28 -12.93 -15.72 9.36
N GLY A 29 -12.73 -15.49 8.06
CA GLY A 29 -12.06 -16.43 7.16
C GLY A 29 -12.82 -17.76 6.96
N GLN A 30 -14.14 -17.76 7.12
CA GLN A 30 -14.95 -18.98 7.07
C GLN A 30 -15.26 -19.40 5.62
N ARG A 31 -14.30 -20.02 4.93
CA ARG A 31 -14.44 -20.47 3.52
C ARG A 31 -15.75 -21.21 3.24
N LYS A 32 -16.09 -22.19 4.08
CA LYS A 32 -17.32 -23.00 3.92
C LYS A 32 -18.59 -22.14 3.97
N CYS A 33 -18.59 -21.10 4.81
CA CYS A 33 -19.71 -20.17 4.90
C CYS A 33 -19.77 -19.27 3.67
N ILE A 34 -18.64 -18.72 3.23
CA ILE A 34 -18.54 -17.91 2.00
C ILE A 34 -19.08 -18.68 0.80
N ASN A 35 -18.57 -19.88 0.54
CA ASN A 35 -19.02 -20.69 -0.59
C ASN A 35 -20.52 -20.96 -0.54
N LYS A 36 -21.05 -21.27 0.65
CA LYS A 36 -22.48 -21.53 0.81
C LYS A 36 -23.34 -20.28 0.62
N LEU A 37 -22.85 -19.11 1.02
CA LEU A 37 -23.54 -17.83 0.78
C LEU A 37 -23.53 -17.47 -0.71
N LEU A 38 -22.40 -17.67 -1.39
CA LEU A 38 -22.27 -17.45 -2.84
C LEU A 38 -23.16 -18.40 -3.65
N GLU A 39 -23.29 -19.68 -3.26
CA GLU A 39 -24.25 -20.62 -3.87
C GLU A 39 -25.70 -20.10 -3.81
N TYR A 40 -26.04 -19.35 -2.75
CA TYR A 40 -27.35 -18.73 -2.56
C TYR A 40 -27.42 -17.29 -3.12
N LYS A 41 -26.48 -16.92 -4.01
CA LYS A 41 -26.40 -15.62 -4.69
C LYS A 41 -26.27 -14.42 -3.73
N ALA A 42 -25.48 -14.58 -2.66
CA ALA A 42 -25.07 -13.45 -1.85
C ALA A 42 -24.39 -12.37 -2.70
N ASP A 43 -24.76 -11.11 -2.48
CA ASP A 43 -24.14 -9.99 -3.18
C ASP A 43 -22.85 -9.58 -2.47
N VAL A 44 -21.75 -9.65 -3.21
CA VAL A 44 -20.39 -9.40 -2.71
C VAL A 44 -20.09 -7.91 -2.56
N ASN A 45 -20.90 -7.04 -3.20
CA ASN A 45 -20.67 -5.61 -3.31
C ASN A 45 -21.48 -4.77 -2.30
N ILE A 46 -22.28 -5.41 -1.44
CA ILE A 46 -23.01 -4.69 -0.40
C ILE A 46 -22.01 -3.98 0.51
N ARG A 47 -22.29 -2.72 0.82
CA ARG A 47 -21.49 -1.89 1.73
C ARG A 47 -22.11 -1.89 3.11
N ASN A 48 -21.29 -1.99 4.15
CA ASN A 48 -21.72 -1.70 5.51
C ASN A 48 -21.81 -0.17 5.75
N ASN A 49 -22.12 0.24 6.98
CA ASN A 49 -22.26 1.66 7.32
C ASN A 49 -20.95 2.46 7.19
N GLU A 50 -19.80 1.79 7.13
CA GLU A 50 -18.48 2.38 6.91
C GLU A 50 -18.05 2.34 5.44
N GLY A 51 -18.92 1.88 4.53
CA GLY A 51 -18.60 1.72 3.12
C GLY A 51 -17.81 0.45 2.79
N LEU A 52 -17.48 -0.38 3.79
CA LEU A 52 -16.69 -1.60 3.61
C LEU A 52 -17.52 -2.71 2.95
N THR A 53 -16.91 -3.39 2.00
CA THR A 53 -17.45 -4.57 1.30
C THR A 53 -16.70 -5.84 1.69
N THR A 54 -17.13 -6.98 1.16
CA THR A 54 -16.49 -8.29 1.40
C THR A 54 -14.98 -8.27 1.08
N ILE A 55 -14.57 -7.63 -0.01
CA ILE A 55 -13.15 -7.56 -0.41
C ILE A 55 -12.31 -6.77 0.61
N HIS A 56 -12.86 -5.73 1.23
CA HIS A 56 -12.16 -4.98 2.27
C HIS A 56 -11.87 -5.88 3.47
N TRP A 57 -12.85 -6.63 3.97
CA TRP A 57 -12.68 -7.54 5.10
C TRP A 57 -11.66 -8.65 4.85
N LEU A 58 -11.57 -9.14 3.61
CA LEU A 58 -10.54 -10.11 3.22
C LEU A 58 -9.16 -9.48 3.16
N SER A 59 -9.07 -8.25 2.65
CA SER A 59 -7.82 -7.49 2.60
C SER A 59 -7.31 -7.10 3.97
N VAL A 60 -8.16 -6.71 4.93
CA VAL A 60 -7.75 -6.44 6.32
C VAL A 60 -7.02 -7.63 6.92
N ASN A 61 -7.52 -8.84 6.67
CA ASN A 61 -7.03 -10.07 7.29
C ASN A 61 -6.06 -10.88 6.40
N GLY A 62 -5.66 -10.35 5.24
CA GLY A 62 -4.74 -11.02 4.32
C GLY A 62 -5.25 -12.34 3.74
N ARG A 63 -6.57 -12.52 3.63
CA ARG A 63 -7.22 -13.79 3.22
C ARG A 63 -7.18 -13.98 1.70
N THR A 64 -5.98 -13.98 1.14
CA THR A 64 -5.70 -13.95 -0.31
C THR A 64 -6.42 -15.05 -1.09
N GLU A 65 -6.44 -16.29 -0.60
CA GLU A 65 -7.11 -17.38 -1.31
C GLU A 65 -8.63 -17.18 -1.42
N LEU A 66 -9.26 -16.61 -0.39
CA LEU A 66 -10.70 -16.30 -0.40
C LEU A 66 -11.00 -15.11 -1.30
N LEU A 67 -10.06 -14.17 -1.39
CA LEU A 67 -10.15 -13.04 -2.31
C LEU A 67 -10.15 -13.55 -3.77
N HIS A 68 -9.26 -14.50 -4.08
CA HIS A 68 -9.20 -15.15 -5.39
C HIS A 68 -10.53 -15.84 -5.75
N ASP A 69 -11.11 -16.59 -4.81
CA ASP A 69 -12.42 -17.26 -5.00
C ASP A 69 -13.55 -16.25 -5.31
N LEU A 70 -13.45 -15.03 -4.76
CA LEU A 70 -14.45 -13.97 -4.89
C LEU A 70 -14.35 -13.16 -6.18
N PHE A 71 -13.17 -13.06 -6.81
CA PHE A 71 -13.01 -12.24 -8.02
C PHE A 71 -13.89 -12.68 -9.19
N MET A 72 -14.34 -13.95 -9.22
CA MET A 72 -15.32 -14.40 -10.21
C MET A 72 -16.69 -13.72 -10.07
N TYR A 73 -16.98 -13.10 -8.92
CA TYR A 73 -18.24 -12.43 -8.59
C TYR A 73 -18.10 -10.91 -8.44
N VAL A 74 -16.87 -10.41 -8.33
CA VAL A 74 -16.55 -8.99 -8.14
C VAL A 74 -16.48 -8.31 -9.52
N LYS A 75 -17.26 -7.25 -9.70
CA LYS A 75 -17.28 -6.46 -10.95
C LYS A 75 -16.30 -5.28 -10.92
N ASP A 76 -16.02 -4.77 -9.71
CA ASP A 76 -15.16 -3.63 -9.48
C ASP A 76 -14.29 -3.91 -8.24
N VAL A 77 -12.98 -3.84 -8.41
CA VAL A 77 -11.99 -4.09 -7.36
C VAL A 77 -11.67 -2.82 -6.57
N ASP A 78 -11.89 -1.65 -7.18
CA ASP A 78 -11.57 -0.33 -6.62
C ASP A 78 -12.77 0.32 -5.93
N ILE A 79 -13.62 -0.51 -5.33
CA ILE A 79 -14.69 -0.04 -4.46
C ILE A 79 -14.06 0.71 -3.28
N GLU A 80 -14.53 1.93 -3.09
CA GLU A 80 -14.09 2.81 -2.00
C GLU A 80 -14.99 2.67 -0.76
N ASP A 81 -14.38 2.74 0.42
CA ASP A 81 -15.03 2.89 1.72
C ASP A 81 -15.37 4.36 2.04
N ALA A 82 -15.88 4.65 3.24
CA ALA A 82 -16.26 6.01 3.64
C ALA A 82 -15.08 7.02 3.66
N GLN A 83 -13.84 6.54 3.71
CA GLN A 83 -12.62 7.36 3.67
C GLN A 83 -11.99 7.41 2.26
N GLY A 84 -12.64 6.80 1.27
CA GLY A 84 -12.10 6.69 -0.09
C GLY A 84 -11.00 5.63 -0.21
N GLN A 85 -10.83 4.76 0.79
CA GLN A 85 -9.83 3.70 0.72
C GLN A 85 -10.41 2.50 -0.03
N THR A 86 -9.60 1.93 -0.91
CA THR A 86 -9.89 0.66 -1.59
C THR A 86 -9.29 -0.51 -0.84
N ALA A 87 -9.67 -1.73 -1.22
CA ALA A 87 -9.08 -2.96 -0.71
C ALA A 87 -7.54 -3.01 -0.83
N LEU A 88 -6.96 -2.34 -1.85
CA LEU A 88 -5.51 -2.23 -2.04
C LEU A 88 -4.84 -1.35 -0.98
N HIS A 89 -5.46 -0.22 -0.62
CA HIS A 89 -4.96 0.63 0.47
C HIS A 89 -4.87 -0.14 1.78
N VAL A 90 -5.93 -0.87 2.11
CA VAL A 90 -6.03 -1.67 3.34
C VAL A 90 -5.01 -2.81 3.36
N ALA A 91 -4.80 -3.50 2.23
CA ALA A 91 -3.80 -4.56 2.13
C ALA A 91 -2.37 -4.01 2.30
N CYS A 92 -2.08 -2.84 1.72
CA CYS A 92 -0.80 -2.13 1.85
C CYS A 92 -0.54 -1.66 3.28
N GLN A 93 -1.53 -1.10 3.95
CA GLN A 93 -1.44 -0.68 5.36
C GLN A 93 -1.04 -1.84 6.29
N ASN A 94 -1.61 -3.03 6.05
CA ASN A 94 -1.38 -4.21 6.89
C ASN A 94 -0.21 -5.10 6.44
N GLY A 95 0.47 -4.76 5.33
CA GLY A 95 1.63 -5.51 4.87
C GLY A 95 1.30 -6.83 4.15
N HIS A 96 0.06 -7.06 3.73
CA HIS A 96 -0.38 -8.32 3.14
C HIS A 96 0.08 -8.48 1.69
N LYS A 97 1.36 -8.79 1.48
CA LYS A 97 2.01 -8.85 0.16
C LYS A 97 1.27 -9.71 -0.88
N SER A 98 0.79 -10.89 -0.48
CA SER A 98 0.08 -11.80 -1.39
C SER A 98 -1.26 -11.23 -1.81
N THR A 99 -1.94 -10.53 -0.89
CA THR A 99 -3.19 -9.83 -1.17
C THR A 99 -2.98 -8.63 -2.09
N VAL A 100 -1.90 -7.85 -1.87
CA VAL A 100 -1.51 -6.74 -2.75
C VAL A 100 -1.27 -7.24 -4.18
N LEU A 101 -0.48 -8.30 -4.36
CA LEU A 101 -0.25 -8.89 -5.68
C LEU A 101 -1.57 -9.35 -6.32
N CYS A 102 -2.41 -10.06 -5.55
CA CYS A 102 -3.67 -10.58 -6.03
C CYS A 102 -4.62 -9.46 -6.49
N LEU A 103 -4.73 -8.36 -5.74
CA LEU A 103 -5.53 -7.19 -6.12
C LEU A 103 -5.02 -6.52 -7.39
N LEU A 104 -3.70 -6.33 -7.51
CA LEU A 104 -3.07 -5.73 -8.68
C LEU A 104 -3.24 -6.60 -9.94
N ASP A 105 -3.12 -7.92 -9.80
CA ASP A 105 -3.31 -8.87 -10.90
C ASP A 105 -4.77 -8.90 -11.38
N HIS A 106 -5.73 -8.49 -10.54
CA HIS A 106 -7.14 -8.34 -10.88
C HIS A 106 -7.54 -6.90 -11.23
N GLY A 107 -6.57 -6.03 -11.52
CA GLY A 107 -6.82 -4.71 -12.10
C GLY A 107 -7.07 -3.58 -11.11
N ALA A 108 -6.75 -3.74 -9.83
CA ALA A 108 -6.80 -2.64 -8.87
C ALA A 108 -5.88 -1.48 -9.29
N ASP A 109 -6.37 -0.25 -9.21
CA ASP A 109 -5.60 0.95 -9.54
C ASP A 109 -4.52 1.22 -8.48
N ILE A 110 -3.28 0.96 -8.88
CA ILE A 110 -2.07 1.11 -8.06
C ILE A 110 -1.84 2.55 -7.56
N ASN A 111 -2.44 3.55 -8.21
CA ASN A 111 -2.26 4.97 -7.90
C ASN A 111 -3.54 5.63 -7.39
N ARG A 112 -4.60 4.86 -7.11
CA ARG A 112 -5.85 5.39 -6.59
C ARG A 112 -5.59 6.19 -5.31
N CYS A 113 -6.18 7.37 -5.19
CA CYS A 113 -6.03 8.20 -4.00
C CYS A 113 -7.31 8.17 -3.16
N ASN A 114 -7.16 8.06 -1.85
CA ASN A 114 -8.28 8.22 -0.93
C ASN A 114 -8.68 9.70 -0.73
N HIS A 115 -9.64 9.96 0.17
CA HIS A 115 -10.10 11.33 0.48
C HIS A 115 -9.03 12.24 1.10
N TYR A 116 -7.85 11.73 1.45
CA TYR A 116 -6.71 12.52 1.94
C TYR A 116 -5.63 12.73 0.87
N GLY A 117 -5.83 12.20 -0.34
CA GLY A 117 -4.83 12.19 -1.40
C GLY A 117 -3.77 11.09 -1.20
N TRP A 118 -3.98 10.15 -0.28
CA TRP A 118 -3.03 9.07 -0.02
C TRP A 118 -3.26 7.93 -1.00
N THR A 119 -2.17 7.50 -1.64
CA THR A 119 -2.10 6.31 -2.49
C THR A 119 -1.78 5.06 -1.66
N PRO A 120 -1.94 3.83 -2.19
CA PRO A 120 -1.47 2.62 -1.52
C PRO A 120 -0.01 2.67 -1.10
N LEU A 121 0.85 3.35 -1.90
CA LEU A 121 2.26 3.54 -1.57
C LEU A 121 2.46 4.41 -0.32
N HIS A 122 1.63 5.44 -0.11
CA HIS A 122 1.67 6.23 1.15
C HIS A 122 1.40 5.34 2.36
N PHE A 123 0.40 4.44 2.28
CA PHE A 123 0.09 3.52 3.36
C PHE A 123 1.21 2.53 3.64
N SER A 124 1.81 1.94 2.60
CA SER A 124 2.96 1.05 2.76
C SER A 124 4.15 1.78 3.42
N CYS A 125 4.45 3.01 2.99
CA CYS A 125 5.54 3.81 3.55
C CYS A 125 5.27 4.24 5.00
N SER A 126 4.06 4.72 5.31
CA SER A 126 3.70 5.21 6.65
C SER A 126 3.67 4.13 7.71
N HIS A 127 3.42 2.87 7.31
CA HIS A 127 3.36 1.71 8.20
C HIS A 127 4.62 0.84 8.15
N GLY A 128 5.66 1.24 7.41
CA GLY A 128 6.91 0.49 7.31
C GLY A 128 6.80 -0.86 6.59
N GLN A 129 5.86 -0.99 5.64
CA GLN A 129 5.57 -2.24 4.94
C GLN A 129 6.44 -2.36 3.68
N HIS A 130 7.74 -2.61 3.86
CA HIS A 130 8.76 -2.56 2.82
C HIS A 130 8.47 -3.48 1.63
N GLU A 131 8.03 -4.71 1.86
CA GLU A 131 7.74 -5.67 0.81
C GLU A 131 6.57 -5.21 -0.06
N THR A 132 5.52 -4.65 0.55
CA THR A 132 4.37 -4.12 -0.21
C THR A 132 4.76 -2.87 -1.00
N ALA A 133 5.57 -1.98 -0.42
CA ALA A 133 6.12 -0.83 -1.15
C ALA A 133 6.98 -1.28 -2.34
N ASN A 134 7.85 -2.28 -2.15
CA ASN A 134 8.65 -2.86 -3.23
C ASN A 134 7.79 -3.42 -4.36
N ILE A 135 6.72 -4.16 -4.01
CA ILE A 135 5.77 -4.69 -5.01
C ILE A 135 5.13 -3.54 -5.79
N LEU A 136 4.61 -2.52 -5.10
CA LEU A 136 3.99 -1.37 -5.75
C LEU A 136 4.95 -0.65 -6.70
N LEU A 137 6.18 -0.40 -6.27
CA LEU A 137 7.22 0.22 -7.10
C LEU A 137 7.58 -0.65 -8.31
N SER A 138 7.70 -1.97 -8.12
CA SER A 138 7.99 -2.92 -9.20
C SER A 138 6.88 -2.98 -10.25
N ARG A 139 5.64 -2.67 -9.84
CA ARG A 139 4.45 -2.62 -10.71
C ARG A 139 4.16 -1.21 -11.24
N GLY A 140 5.08 -0.25 -11.06
CA GLY A 140 4.99 1.07 -11.66
C GLY A 140 4.16 2.09 -10.88
N SER A 141 4.05 1.94 -9.55
CA SER A 141 3.43 2.97 -8.70
C SER A 141 4.16 4.31 -8.82
N LYS A 142 3.39 5.41 -8.85
CA LYS A 142 3.89 6.78 -8.98
C LYS A 142 4.10 7.40 -7.60
N PHE A 143 5.11 8.27 -7.49
CA PHE A 143 5.35 9.12 -6.32
C PHE A 143 4.43 10.34 -6.34
N LEU A 144 3.12 10.12 -6.22
CA LEU A 144 2.13 11.19 -6.13
C LEU A 144 2.22 11.89 -4.77
N THR A 145 1.82 13.17 -4.71
CA THR A 145 1.74 13.90 -3.44
C THR A 145 0.34 13.83 -2.84
N ASP A 146 0.25 13.80 -1.52
CA ASP A 146 -0.99 13.98 -0.78
C ASP A 146 -1.53 15.42 -0.90
N ARG A 147 -2.68 15.68 -0.25
CA ARG A 147 -3.29 17.03 -0.21
C ARG A 147 -2.42 18.09 0.47
N ASN A 148 -1.41 17.70 1.23
CA ASN A 148 -0.45 18.59 1.89
C ASN A 148 0.84 18.76 1.07
N GLY A 149 0.92 18.20 -0.15
CA GLY A 149 2.11 18.23 -0.98
C GLY A 149 3.21 17.25 -0.54
N LYS A 150 2.90 16.29 0.35
CA LYS A 150 3.87 15.30 0.84
C LYS A 150 3.84 14.06 -0.02
N THR A 151 5.02 13.53 -0.34
CA THR A 151 5.22 12.28 -1.07
C THR A 151 5.14 11.08 -0.11
N PRO A 152 4.99 9.83 -0.62
CA PRO A 152 5.04 8.63 0.21
C PRO A 152 6.32 8.52 1.03
N LEU A 153 7.45 8.98 0.48
CA LEU A 153 8.74 8.93 1.16
C LEU A 153 8.81 9.81 2.39
N ASP A 154 8.05 10.91 2.43
CA ASP A 154 7.98 11.78 3.61
C ASP A 154 7.35 11.08 4.82
N PHE A 155 6.62 10.00 4.58
CA PHE A 155 5.99 9.18 5.61
C PHE A 155 6.78 7.90 5.94
N CYS A 156 7.85 7.57 5.21
CA CYS A 156 8.69 6.42 5.53
C CYS A 156 9.20 6.51 6.97
N VAL A 157 8.83 5.51 7.79
CA VAL A 157 9.22 5.44 9.21
C VAL A 157 10.74 5.46 9.37
N GLU A 158 11.48 4.79 8.47
CA GLU A 158 12.94 4.76 8.47
C GLU A 158 13.58 6.11 8.11
N VAL A 159 13.00 6.86 7.16
CA VAL A 159 13.50 8.20 6.80
C VAL A 159 13.34 9.16 7.99
N ARG A 160 12.26 9.03 8.76
CA ARG A 160 12.07 9.79 10.00
C ARG A 160 13.01 9.35 11.13
N ALA A 161 13.43 8.08 11.16
CA ALA A 161 14.47 7.61 12.08
C ALA A 161 15.84 8.20 11.71
N PHE A 162 16.14 8.35 10.42
CA PHE A 162 17.37 8.98 9.91
C PHE A 162 17.43 10.50 10.16
N LEU A 163 16.27 11.18 10.18
CA LEU A 163 16.13 12.60 10.53
C LEU A 163 16.18 12.87 12.05
N ARG A 164 16.16 11.82 12.89
CA ARG A 164 16.46 11.95 14.32
C ARG A 164 17.99 11.95 14.46
N PRO A 165 18.62 12.84 15.26
CA PRO A 165 20.06 12.77 15.47
C PRO A 165 20.45 11.37 15.94
N LEU A 166 21.26 10.65 15.15
CA LEU A 166 21.76 9.33 15.52
C LEU A 166 22.59 9.45 16.81
N PRO A 167 22.38 8.59 17.82
CA PRO A 167 23.33 8.48 18.92
C PRO A 167 24.68 8.05 18.35
N ALA A 168 25.78 8.57 18.92
CA ALA A 168 27.14 8.57 18.35
C ALA A 168 27.79 7.19 18.07
N ASN A 169 27.04 6.08 18.14
CA ASN A 169 27.58 4.72 18.18
C ASN A 169 26.93 3.73 17.19
N VAL A 170 26.24 4.22 16.16
CA VAL A 170 25.68 3.38 15.10
C VAL A 170 26.72 3.18 14.00
N LYS A 171 26.98 1.93 13.62
CA LYS A 171 27.98 1.57 12.59
C LYS A 171 27.36 1.72 11.20
N ASP A 172 28.19 2.07 10.21
CA ASP A 172 27.79 2.35 8.82
C ASP A 172 27.04 1.20 8.12
N ASP A 173 27.17 -0.03 8.63
CA ASP A 173 26.54 -1.24 8.06
C ASP A 173 25.00 -1.21 8.16
N ASP A 174 24.43 -0.52 9.16
CA ASP A 174 22.96 -0.41 9.33
C ASP A 174 22.30 0.43 8.22
N MET A 175 23.07 1.29 7.54
CA MET A 175 22.60 2.16 6.46
C MET A 175 22.33 1.42 5.15
N THR A 176 22.85 0.19 4.99
CA THR A 176 22.60 -0.67 3.83
C THR A 176 21.31 -1.49 3.95
N SER A 177 20.68 -1.50 5.13
CA SER A 177 19.42 -2.21 5.37
C SER A 177 18.18 -1.49 4.79
N VAL A 178 18.33 -0.22 4.41
CA VAL A 178 17.29 0.56 3.73
C VAL A 178 17.09 -0.03 2.33
N CYS A 179 15.93 -0.65 2.10
CA CYS A 179 15.62 -1.37 0.87
C CYS A 179 16.10 -0.62 -0.40
N PRO A 180 16.96 -1.21 -1.25
CA PRO A 180 17.50 -0.57 -2.46
C PRO A 180 16.45 0.02 -3.40
N SER A 181 15.22 -0.50 -3.37
CA SER A 181 14.09 0.01 -4.18
C SER A 181 13.56 1.35 -3.68
N ILE A 182 13.59 1.64 -2.37
CA ILE A 182 13.21 2.94 -1.82
C ILE A 182 14.23 4.00 -2.25
N ILE A 183 15.52 3.65 -2.19
CA ILE A 183 16.64 4.48 -2.70
C ILE A 183 16.51 4.70 -4.22
N THR A 184 16.13 3.67 -4.97
CA THR A 184 15.88 3.79 -6.42
C THR A 184 14.66 4.68 -6.72
N GLY A 185 13.65 4.64 -5.85
CA GLY A 185 12.50 5.54 -5.88
C GLY A 185 12.89 7.01 -5.70
N VAL A 186 13.76 7.31 -4.74
CA VAL A 186 14.34 8.67 -4.56
C VAL A 186 15.03 9.14 -5.84
N LYS A 187 15.77 8.25 -6.52
CA LYS A 187 16.47 8.58 -7.78
C LYS A 187 15.53 8.89 -8.95
N GLN A 188 14.29 8.38 -8.92
CA GLN A 188 13.30 8.60 -9.98
C GLN A 188 12.46 9.88 -9.79
N MET A 189 12.57 10.54 -8.64
CA MET A 189 11.90 11.83 -8.41
C MET A 189 12.52 12.92 -9.29
N HIS A 190 11.75 13.43 -10.26
CA HIS A 190 12.04 14.69 -10.96
C HIS A 190 11.75 15.90 -10.05
N VAL A 191 12.28 15.90 -8.83
CA VAL A 191 12.22 17.05 -7.92
C VAL A 191 13.58 17.73 -7.95
N PRO A 192 13.67 19.07 -8.11
CA PRO A 192 14.95 19.75 -8.10
C PRO A 192 15.69 19.43 -6.79
N LEU A 193 16.88 18.82 -6.87
CA LEU A 193 17.74 18.53 -5.71
C LEU A 193 17.94 19.75 -4.78
N GLY A 194 17.74 20.97 -5.30
CA GLY A 194 17.88 22.23 -4.58
C GLY A 194 16.95 22.40 -3.37
N THR A 195 15.73 21.82 -3.37
CA THR A 195 14.82 21.95 -2.21
C THR A 195 15.21 21.02 -1.06
N TYR A 196 15.80 19.87 -1.37
CA TYR A 196 16.33 18.93 -0.37
C TYR A 196 17.68 19.37 0.19
N LEU A 197 18.54 20.00 -0.63
CA LEU A 197 19.86 20.51 -0.21
C LEU A 197 19.81 21.55 0.92
N GLN A 198 18.75 22.36 1.01
CA GLN A 198 18.59 23.35 2.10
C GLN A 198 18.20 22.73 3.45
N SER A 199 17.65 21.51 3.46
CA SER A 199 17.24 20.80 4.67
C SER A 199 18.21 19.66 5.06
N TRP A 200 19.04 19.19 4.12
CA TRP A 200 19.84 17.96 4.25
C TRP A 200 21.34 18.20 4.05
N GLY A 201 21.87 19.34 4.48
CA GLY A 201 23.28 19.72 4.30
C GLY A 201 24.28 18.60 4.66
N HIS A 202 25.44 18.56 3.98
CA HIS A 202 26.55 17.57 4.05
C HIS A 202 26.23 16.06 4.00
N ARG A 203 25.18 15.58 4.67
CA ARG A 203 24.76 14.18 4.77
C ARG A 203 24.16 13.64 3.48
N MET A 204 23.44 14.47 2.73
CA MET A 204 22.95 14.10 1.38
C MET A 204 24.12 13.93 0.38
N LEU A 205 25.22 14.66 0.59
CA LEU A 205 26.43 14.55 -0.23
C LEU A 205 27.13 13.20 -0.02
N ILE A 206 27.16 12.71 1.22
CA ILE A 206 27.76 11.40 1.58
C ILE A 206 26.94 10.25 0.98
N LEU A 207 25.61 10.32 1.03
CA LEU A 207 24.72 9.36 0.38
C LEU A 207 24.87 9.36 -1.15
N LEU A 208 25.03 10.54 -1.76
CA LEU A 208 25.29 10.68 -3.21
C LEU A 208 26.66 10.10 -3.62
N LEU A 209 27.69 10.25 -2.77
CA LEU A 209 29.03 9.70 -2.98
C LEU A 209 29.08 8.17 -2.84
N LEU A 210 28.23 7.59 -1.99
CA LEU A 210 28.14 6.14 -1.79
C LEU A 210 27.29 5.41 -2.85
N LEU A 211 26.43 6.12 -3.59
CA LEU A 211 25.42 5.52 -4.49
C LEU A 211 25.67 5.72 -6.00
N LEU A 212 26.77 6.34 -6.40
CA LEU A 212 27.18 6.50 -7.80
C LEU A 212 28.44 5.65 -8.09
N PRO A 213 28.47 4.81 -9.14
CA PRO A 213 29.70 4.15 -9.54
C PRO A 213 30.71 5.21 -9.99
N PHE A 214 31.95 5.08 -9.50
CA PHE A 214 33.08 6.03 -9.59
C PHE A 214 33.27 6.78 -10.93
N LYS A 215 32.78 6.25 -12.06
CA LYS A 215 32.92 6.87 -13.39
C LYS A 215 32.05 8.12 -13.62
N VAL A 216 30.90 8.26 -12.95
CA VAL A 216 29.99 9.42 -13.19
C VAL A 216 30.48 10.67 -12.42
N LEU A 217 31.09 10.46 -11.26
CA LEU A 217 31.65 11.54 -10.43
C LEU A 217 32.83 12.25 -11.12
N TYR A 218 33.65 11.53 -11.90
CA TYR A 218 34.81 12.10 -12.56
C TYR A 218 34.41 13.08 -13.69
N HIS A 219 33.37 12.77 -14.45
CA HIS A 219 32.97 13.61 -15.59
C HIS A 219 32.27 14.90 -15.16
N HIS A 220 31.61 14.93 -14.00
CA HIS A 220 31.00 16.14 -13.45
C HIS A 220 32.00 17.01 -12.68
N LEU A 221 32.92 16.42 -11.92
CA LEU A 221 33.95 17.16 -11.17
C LEU A 221 34.99 17.83 -12.08
N VAL A 222 35.33 17.23 -13.22
CA VAL A 222 36.27 17.86 -14.19
C VAL A 222 35.61 18.99 -14.98
N TYR A 223 34.29 18.90 -15.23
CA TYR A 223 33.56 19.93 -16.00
C TYR A 223 33.23 21.19 -15.19
N SER A 224 33.11 21.09 -13.86
CA SER A 224 32.88 22.25 -12.99
C SER A 224 34.16 22.96 -12.52
N CYS A 225 35.35 22.42 -12.83
CA CYS A 225 36.64 23.07 -12.55
C CYS A 225 37.26 23.80 -13.76
N THR A 226 36.59 23.85 -14.91
CA THR A 226 37.09 24.52 -16.14
C THR A 226 36.20 25.63 -16.68
N ARG A 227 35.30 26.21 -15.87
CA ARG A 227 34.68 27.50 -16.14
C ARG A 227 34.59 28.36 -14.89
#